data_AF-V9QGH6-F1
#
_entry.id   AF-V9QGH6-F1
#
_cell.length_a   1.000
_cell.length_b   1.000
_cell.length_c   1.000
_cell.angle_alpha   90.00
_cell.angle_beta   90.00
_cell.angle_gamma   90.00
#
_symmetry.space_group_name_H-M   'P 1'
#
loop_
_entity.id
_entity.type
_entity.pdbx_description
1 polymer ?
#
loop_
_entity_poly.entity_id
_entity_poly.type
_entity_poly.pdbx_seq_one_letter_code
_entity_poly.pdbx_strand_id
1 'polypeptide(L)' 'MSPEALKRLRNLKEFWDPKMAAVDNDADLARVCFDRARAAAKRAQRGGNPRAMHELAELLAHFAHDLEVADAKRHAA' A
#
# COMPACT_ATOMS: atom_id res chain seq x y z
N MET A 1 21.55 12.19 -1.28
CA MET A 1 21.06 10.84 -1.65
C MET A 1 22.09 10.18 -2.54
N SER A 2 22.41 8.90 -2.35
CA SER A 2 23.40 8.23 -3.21
C SER A 2 22.87 8.00 -4.63
N PRO A 3 23.75 7.92 -5.66
CA PRO A 3 23.35 7.55 -7.02
C PRO A 3 22.57 6.24 -7.09
N GLU A 4 22.90 5.26 -6.24
CA GLU A 4 22.22 3.97 -6.15
C GLU A 4 20.80 4.12 -5.59
N ALA A 5 20.61 4.99 -4.59
CA ALA A 5 19.30 5.29 -4.04
C ALA A 5 18.39 5.95 -5.09
N LEU A 6 18.94 6.88 -5.88
CA LEU A 6 18.22 7.52 -6.99
C LEU A 6 17.84 6.52 -8.08
N LYS A 7 18.78 5.65 -8.49
CA LYS A 7 18.51 4.58 -9.46
C LYS A 7 17.40 3.65 -8.96
N ARG A 8 17.42 3.28 -7.68
CA ARG A 8 16.38 2.43 -7.08
C ARG A 8 15.01 3.12 -7.09
N LEU A 9 14.93 4.41 -6.76
CA LEU A 9 13.68 5.16 -6.84
C LEU A 9 13.13 5.21 -8.27
N ARG A 10 14.01 5.46 -9.26
CA ARG A 10 13.61 5.48 -10.67
C ARG A 10 13.05 4.13 -11.11
N ASN A 11 13.72 3.03 -10.80
CA ASN A 11 13.26 1.68 -11.13
C ASN A 11 11.90 1.35 -10.47
N LEU A 12 11.69 1.80 -9.23
CA LEU A 12 10.40 1.62 -8.55
C LEU A 12 9.29 2.42 -9.25
N LYS A 13 9.58 3.66 -9.64
CA LYS A 13 8.65 4.51 -10.38
C LYS A 13 8.28 3.86 -11.73
N GLU A 14 9.27 3.47 -12.52
CA GLU A 14 9.07 2.78 -13.81
C GLU A 14 8.26 1.48 -13.70
N PHE A 15 8.34 0.78 -12.56
CA PHE A 15 7.58 -0.44 -12.34
C PHE A 15 6.12 -0.18 -11.93
N TRP A 16 5.87 0.79 -11.03
CA TRP A 16 4.53 1.02 -10.47
C TRP A 16 3.69 1.99 -11.28
N ASP A 17 4.28 3.01 -11.88
CA ASP A 17 3.52 4.07 -12.57
C ASP A 17 2.70 3.54 -13.75
N PRO A 18 3.22 2.67 -14.63
CA PRO A 18 2.41 2.09 -15.71
C PRO A 18 1.24 1.24 -15.18
N LYS A 19 1.44 0.51 -14.08
CA LYS A 19 0.39 -0.31 -13.46
C LYS A 19 -0.73 0.55 -12.89
N MET A 20 -0.40 1.68 -12.26
CA MET A 20 -1.38 2.62 -11.75
C MET A 20 -2.09 3.38 -12.87
N ALA A 21 -1.41 3.67 -13.99
CA ALA A 21 -2.00 4.35 -15.13
C ALA A 21 -2.92 3.45 -15.99
N ALA A 22 -2.73 2.13 -15.93
CA ALA A 22 -3.48 1.15 -16.72
C ALA A 22 -4.74 0.63 -16.02
N VAL A 23 -5.11 1.14 -14.84
CA VAL A 23 -6.33 0.72 -14.15
C VAL A 23 -7.52 1.53 -14.64
N ASP A 24 -8.61 0.84 -14.97
CA ASP A 24 -9.83 1.47 -15.48
C ASP A 24 -10.93 1.62 -14.41
N ASN A 25 -10.68 1.17 -13.19
CA ASN A 25 -11.62 1.26 -12.07
C ASN A 25 -10.90 1.31 -10.71
N ASP A 26 -11.64 1.76 -9.69
CA ASP A 26 -11.11 1.97 -8.34
C ASP A 26 -10.72 0.67 -7.64
N ALA A 27 -11.39 -0.45 -7.93
CA ALA A 27 -11.05 -1.74 -7.33
C ALA A 27 -9.67 -2.23 -7.77
N ASP A 28 -9.36 -2.06 -9.06
CA ASP A 28 -8.05 -2.36 -9.62
C ASP A 28 -6.98 -1.39 -9.12
N LEU A 29 -7.30 -0.10 -9.00
CA LEU A 29 -6.40 0.89 -8.40
C LEU A 29 -6.06 0.52 -6.94
N ALA A 30 -7.06 0.17 -6.14
CA ALA A 30 -6.89 -0.24 -4.75
C ALA A 30 -5.98 -1.48 -4.64
N ARG A 31 -6.17 -2.48 -5.52
CA ARG A 31 -5.31 -3.67 -5.60
C ARG A 31 -3.85 -3.31 -5.90
N VAL A 32 -3.60 -2.46 -6.90
CA VAL A 32 -2.24 -2.02 -7.26
C VAL A 32 -1.57 -1.27 -6.11
N CYS A 33 -2.31 -0.37 -5.44
CA CYS A 33 -1.82 0.38 -4.28
C CYS A 33 -1.49 -0.56 -3.11
N PHE A 34 -2.35 -1.55 -2.84
CA PHE A 34 -2.11 -2.56 -1.81
C PHE A 34 -0.84 -3.38 -2.10
N ASP A 35 -0.67 -3.86 -3.34
CA ASP A 35 0.51 -4.61 -3.75
C ASP A 35 1.80 -3.78 -3.60
N ARG A 36 1.73 -2.49 -3.96
CA ARG A 36 2.83 -1.54 -3.79
C ARG A 36 3.20 -1.35 -2.32
N ALA A 37 2.21 -1.14 -1.45
CA ALA A 37 2.41 -0.99 -0.01
C ALA A 37 3.01 -2.27 0.61
N ARG A 38 2.46 -3.44 0.25
CA ARG A 38 2.97 -4.74 0.68
C ARG A 38 4.41 -4.98 0.24
N ALA A 39 4.75 -4.63 -0.99
CA ALA A 39 6.13 -4.75 -1.49
C ALA A 39 7.10 -3.80 -0.75
N ALA A 40 6.64 -2.60 -0.37
CA ALA A 40 7.43 -1.67 0.43
C ALA A 40 7.69 -2.23 1.84
N ALA A 41 6.65 -2.72 2.53
CA ALA A 41 6.79 -3.35 3.84
C ALA A 41 7.74 -4.56 3.82
N LYS A 42 7.63 -5.45 2.81
CA LYS A 42 8.54 -6.60 2.63
C LYS A 42 10.00 -6.16 2.48
N ARG A 43 10.26 -5.11 1.71
CA ARG A 43 11.63 -4.58 1.55
C ARG A 43 12.16 -3.96 2.84
N ALA A 44 11.33 -3.22 3.57
CA ALA A 44 11.71 -2.62 4.84
C ALA A 44 12.04 -3.69 5.89
N GLN A 45 11.22 -4.75 5.99
CA GLN A 45 11.48 -5.89 6.85
C GLN A 45 12.83 -6.56 6.53
N ARG A 46 13.10 -6.84 5.25
CA ARG A 46 14.39 -7.41 4.80
C ARG A 46 15.58 -6.46 5.02
N GLY A 47 15.34 -5.15 5.00
CA GLY A 47 16.35 -4.11 5.17
C GLY A 47 16.61 -3.71 6.64
N GLY A 48 16.08 -4.46 7.62
CA GLY A 48 16.34 -4.21 9.03
C GLY A 48 15.30 -3.36 9.76
N ASN A 49 14.14 -3.08 9.16
CA ASN A 49 12.98 -2.51 9.85
C ASN A 49 11.87 -3.56 9.99
N PRO A 50 11.92 -4.43 11.02
CA PRO A 50 10.91 -5.47 11.23
C PRO A 50 9.53 -4.91 11.57
N ARG A 51 9.44 -3.66 12.05
CA ARG A 51 8.17 -2.99 12.40
C ARG A 51 7.32 -2.64 11.19
N ALA A 52 7.91 -2.54 9.99
CA ALA A 52 7.20 -2.15 8.79
C ALA A 52 6.02 -3.08 8.42
N MET A 53 6.11 -4.38 8.74
CA MET A 53 4.97 -5.30 8.57
C MET A 53 3.86 -5.06 9.58
N HIS A 54 4.23 -4.68 10.80
CA HIS A 54 3.28 -4.36 11.85
C HIS A 54 2.52 -3.07 11.51
N GLU A 55 3.22 -2.03 11.06
CA GLU A 55 2.59 -0.76 10.63
C GLU A 55 1.61 -0.97 9.46
N LEU A 56 1.96 -1.83 8.49
CA LEU A 56 1.02 -2.21 7.43
C LEU A 56 -0.23 -2.92 7.99
N ALA A 57 -0.05 -3.82 8.97
CA ALA A 57 -1.17 -4.51 9.60
C ALA A 57 -2.07 -3.53 10.38
N GLU A 58 -1.50 -2.59 11.12
CA GLU A 58 -2.26 -1.55 11.85
C GLU A 58 -3.10 -0.69 10.90
N LEU A 59 -2.52 -0.24 9.78
CA LEU A 59 -3.26 0.55 8.78
C LEU A 59 -4.45 -0.21 8.19
N LEU A 60 -4.26 -1.50 7.88
CA LEU A 60 -5.33 -2.35 7.35
C LEU A 60 -6.42 -2.60 8.38
N ALA A 61 -6.05 -2.78 9.66
CA ALA A 61 -6.99 -2.97 10.75
C ALA A 61 -7.85 -1.72 10.97
N HIS A 62 -7.24 -0.53 10.98
CA HIS A 62 -7.99 0.73 11.09
C HIS A 62 -8.97 0.93 9.94
N PHE A 63 -8.53 0.69 8.70
CA PHE A 63 -9.40 0.78 7.53
C PHE A 63 -10.61 -0.18 7.63
N ALA A 64 -10.38 -1.43 8.04
CA ALA A 64 -11.46 -2.40 8.22
C ALA A 64 -12.46 -1.95 9.29
N HIS A 65 -11.95 -1.46 10.43
CA HIS A 65 -12.78 -0.95 11.51
C HIS A 65 -13.67 0.22 11.06
N ASP A 66 -13.12 1.20 10.33
CA ASP A 66 -13.87 2.35 9.84
C ASP A 66 -15.01 1.92 8.90
N LEU A 67 -14.80 0.90 8.07
CA LEU A 67 -15.84 0.33 7.21
C LEU A 67 -16.93 -0.38 8.02
N GLU A 68 -16.55 -1.20 9.00
CA GLU A 68 -17.49 -1.88 9.90
C GLU A 68 -18.38 -0.86 10.64
N VAL A 69 -17.79 0.22 11.15
CA VAL A 69 -18.52 1.31 11.81
C VAL A 69 -19.46 2.03 10.84
N ALA A 70 -19.01 2.33 9.62
CA ALA A 70 -19.85 2.96 8.62
C ALA A 70 -21.03 2.08 8.21
N ASP A 71 -20.81 0.76 8.10
CA ASP A 71 -21.83 -0.22 7.76
C ASP A 71 -22.88 -0.35 8.86
N ALA A 72 -22.45 -0.47 10.12
CA ALA A 72 -23.35 -0.49 11.27
C ALA A 72 -24.26 0.75 11.33
N LYS A 73 -23.72 1.93 10.99
CA LYS A 73 -24.52 3.18 10.93
C LYS A 73 -25.55 3.18 9.81
N ARG A 74 -25.25 2.59 8.65
CA ARG A 74 -26.21 2.47 7.54
C ARG A 74 -27.38 1.54 7.87
N HIS A 75 -27.11 0.47 8.62
CA HIS A 75 -28.13 -0.51 9.01
C HIS A 75 -28.95 -0.12 10.24
N ALA A 76 -28.56 0.93 10.96
CA ALA A 76 -29.28 1.48 12.12
C ALA A 76 -30.22 2.64 11.77
N ALA A 77 -30.19 3.13 10.52
CA ALA A 77 -31.04 4.21 9.99
C ALA A 77 -32.20 3.63 9.17
#